data_AF-A0A946EL10-F1
#
_entry.id   AF-A0A946EL10-F1
#
_cell.length_a   1.000
_cell.length_b   1.000
_cell.length_c   1.000
_cell.angle_alpha   90.00
_cell.angle_beta   90.00
_cell.angle_gamma   90.00
#
_symmetry.space_group_name_H-M   'P 1'
#
loop_
_entity.id
_entity.type
_entity.pdbx_description
1 polymer ?
#
loop_
_entity_poly.entity_id
_entity_poly.type
_entity_poly.pdbx_seq_one_letter_code
_entity_poly.pdbx_strand_id
1 'polypeptide(L)'
;MNKFQSRPELQLDIPGTVSPPADSLRCSKFQCKKILRSSFQRFSVRCALLLALVVCLSSCDAPTGESLEPTLQTLNLQTLERGTAHVDVSETLDGDPTEINITRLIIERGLSLHGFQLVPRAEAQFLVEGTLTCDYFQDLTFEFKEAKQHLEHQYNGKFEGKLTSVKDGRLQELSFPQPLMNGRTDLDMARRDIRRRSATIISETMLRGPILGTPGIRGLLDALTDPLDGRFYNQVMEEIAEHRERAVPYLIGALRDDRAVRLEGAYPGFPELEEGELKVYHIVDKTLAMILDRDSGLDPISSDDYIQRVRTGWQWLWEDMQNIPDELRIRKSKREEEG
;
A
#
# COMPACT_ATOMS: atom_id res chain seq x y z
N MET A 1 -44.91 -8.65 -31.14
CA MET A 1 -44.50 -7.82 -32.29
C MET A 1 -45.10 -6.43 -32.10
N ASN A 2 -44.30 -5.47 -31.68
CA ASN A 2 -44.64 -4.05 -31.79
C ASN A 2 -43.35 -3.24 -31.94
N LYS A 3 -43.42 -2.28 -32.85
CA LYS A 3 -42.31 -1.64 -33.56
C LYS A 3 -41.52 -0.69 -32.67
N PHE A 4 -40.20 -0.88 -32.64
CA PHE A 4 -39.24 0.16 -32.25
C PHE A 4 -39.32 1.30 -33.26
N GLN A 5 -39.67 2.51 -32.81
CA GLN A 5 -39.46 3.75 -33.54
C GLN A 5 -38.29 4.50 -32.89
N SER A 6 -37.18 4.57 -33.62
CA SER A 6 -36.01 5.39 -33.35
C SER A 6 -36.36 6.87 -33.36
N ARG A 7 -36.04 7.59 -32.28
CA ARG A 7 -35.98 9.07 -32.28
C ARG A 7 -34.61 9.52 -32.83
N PRO A 8 -34.54 10.63 -33.57
CA PRO A 8 -33.30 11.14 -34.13
C PRO A 8 -32.47 11.85 -33.05
N GLU A 9 -31.18 11.52 -33.00
CA GLU A 9 -30.18 12.22 -32.20
C GLU A 9 -29.97 13.64 -32.76
N LEU A 10 -30.15 14.64 -31.89
CA LEU A 10 -29.73 16.01 -32.12
C LEU A 10 -28.21 16.08 -31.87
N GLN A 11 -27.43 16.08 -32.94
CA GLN A 11 -26.02 16.47 -32.91
C GLN A 11 -25.93 17.98 -32.62
N LEU A 12 -25.29 18.31 -31.49
CA LEU A 12 -24.88 19.67 -31.13
C LEU A 12 -23.41 19.82 -31.55
N ASP A 13 -23.19 20.58 -32.63
CA ASP A 13 -21.86 20.98 -33.10
C ASP A 13 -21.18 21.91 -32.09
N ILE A 14 -20.02 21.50 -31.57
CA ILE A 14 -19.10 22.34 -30.82
C ILE A 14 -17.93 22.69 -31.75
N PRO A 15 -17.71 23.96 -32.13
CA PRO A 15 -16.58 24.33 -32.98
C PRO A 15 -15.32 24.56 -32.13
N GLY A 16 -14.25 23.82 -32.42
CA GLY A 16 -12.89 24.19 -31.99
C GLY A 16 -11.98 23.04 -31.59
N THR A 17 -11.51 22.24 -32.56
CA THR A 17 -10.23 21.51 -32.42
C THR A 17 -9.63 21.37 -33.82
N VAL A 18 -8.60 22.16 -34.10
CA VAL A 18 -7.78 22.04 -35.31
C VAL A 18 -6.62 21.11 -34.97
N SER A 19 -6.64 19.91 -35.51
CA SER A 19 -5.48 19.01 -35.55
C SER A 19 -4.48 19.52 -36.60
N PRO A 20 -3.16 19.59 -36.32
CA PRO A 20 -2.17 19.78 -37.36
C PRO A 20 -1.76 18.43 -37.99
N PRO A 21 -1.32 18.42 -39.26
CA PRO A 21 -1.09 17.21 -40.04
C PRO A 21 0.27 16.56 -39.75
N ALA A 22 0.33 15.28 -40.09
CA ALA A 22 1.55 14.51 -40.20
C ALA A 22 2.48 15.05 -41.31
N ASP A 23 3.77 14.81 -41.10
CA ASP A 23 4.87 14.82 -42.06
C ASP A 23 5.38 16.17 -42.59
N SER A 24 6.45 16.67 -41.96
CA SER A 24 7.61 17.16 -42.73
C SER A 24 8.91 17.05 -41.93
N LEU A 25 9.80 16.20 -42.43
CA LEU A 25 11.22 16.09 -42.11
C LEU A 25 11.93 17.44 -42.16
N ARG A 26 12.75 17.75 -41.14
CA ARG A 26 14.07 18.41 -41.34
C ARG A 26 14.98 18.25 -40.13
N CYS A 27 16.00 17.42 -40.30
CA CYS A 27 17.21 17.40 -39.48
C CYS A 27 17.84 18.80 -39.40
N SER A 28 18.29 19.20 -38.21
CA SER A 28 19.43 20.12 -38.10
C SER A 28 20.46 19.54 -37.13
N LYS A 29 21.64 19.32 -37.71
CA LYS A 29 22.87 18.86 -37.08
C LYS A 29 23.36 19.93 -36.12
N PHE A 30 23.59 19.57 -34.85
CA PHE A 30 24.57 20.27 -34.02
C PHE A 30 25.76 19.36 -33.72
N GLN A 31 26.92 19.97 -33.92
CA GLN A 31 28.19 19.34 -34.23
C GLN A 31 28.89 18.80 -32.99
N CYS A 32 29.21 17.52 -33.02
CA CYS A 32 30.26 16.91 -32.20
C CYS A 32 31.63 17.41 -32.71
N LYS A 33 32.33 18.24 -31.92
CA LYS A 33 33.71 18.62 -32.20
C LYS A 33 34.66 17.73 -31.41
N LYS A 34 35.45 16.97 -32.17
CA LYS A 34 36.62 16.17 -31.79
C LYS A 34 37.57 16.94 -30.87
N ILE A 35 37.97 16.31 -29.77
CA ILE A 35 39.35 16.39 -29.25
C ILE A 35 39.82 14.95 -29.06
N LEU A 36 40.70 14.53 -29.97
CA LEU A 36 41.40 13.25 -29.95
C LEU A 36 42.88 13.59 -30.10
N ARG A 37 43.65 13.44 -29.02
CA ARG A 37 45.12 13.37 -28.96
C ARG A 37 45.46 12.87 -27.55
N SER A 38 45.69 11.57 -27.39
CA SER A 38 47.00 10.91 -27.47
C SER A 38 47.83 11.03 -26.18
N SER A 39 47.76 9.99 -25.34
CA SER A 39 48.86 9.62 -24.43
C SER A 39 48.79 8.12 -24.13
N PHE A 40 49.21 7.32 -25.11
CA PHE A 40 49.70 5.97 -24.86
C PHE A 40 51.02 6.09 -24.09
N GLN A 41 51.05 5.76 -22.81
CA GLN A 41 52.31 5.56 -22.08
C GLN A 41 52.16 4.54 -20.95
N ARG A 42 52.71 3.34 -21.23
CA ARG A 42 53.35 2.39 -20.31
C ARG A 42 52.49 1.86 -19.16
N PHE A 43 51.58 0.94 -19.47
CA PHE A 43 51.13 -0.04 -18.48
C PHE A 43 52.21 -1.12 -18.33
N SER A 44 52.85 -1.11 -17.16
CA SER A 44 53.96 -1.97 -16.78
C SER A 44 53.54 -3.44 -16.67
N VAL A 45 54.36 -4.34 -17.24
CA VAL A 45 54.23 -5.81 -17.17
C VAL A 45 54.11 -6.33 -15.72
N ARG A 46 54.47 -5.53 -14.72
CA ARG A 46 54.31 -5.85 -13.30
C ARG A 46 52.85 -5.82 -12.81
N CYS A 47 51.94 -5.06 -13.45
CA CYS A 47 50.52 -5.05 -13.08
C CYS A 47 49.77 -6.30 -13.57
N ALA A 48 50.14 -6.83 -14.74
CA ALA A 48 49.54 -8.07 -15.26
C ALA A 48 49.96 -9.29 -14.43
N LEU A 49 51.21 -9.31 -13.92
CA LEU A 49 51.72 -10.36 -13.05
C LEU A 49 51.10 -10.33 -11.64
N LEU A 50 50.77 -9.15 -11.10
CA LEU A 50 50.06 -9.04 -9.82
C LEU A 50 48.59 -9.48 -9.92
N LEU A 51 47.91 -9.20 -11.04
CA LEU A 51 46.55 -9.67 -11.29
C LEU A 51 46.48 -11.20 -11.44
N ALA A 52 47.46 -11.83 -12.10
CA ALA A 52 47.53 -13.28 -12.20
C ALA A 52 47.83 -13.96 -10.85
N LEU A 53 48.63 -13.35 -9.98
CA LEU A 53 48.93 -13.88 -8.64
C LEU A 53 47.75 -13.75 -7.66
N VAL A 54 46.90 -12.73 -7.80
CA VAL A 54 45.66 -12.60 -7.02
C VAL A 54 44.60 -13.60 -7.47
N VAL A 55 44.55 -13.95 -8.77
CA VAL A 55 43.64 -14.98 -9.29
C VAL A 55 44.12 -16.41 -8.94
N CYS A 56 45.43 -16.63 -8.80
CA CYS A 56 45.96 -17.95 -8.41
C CYS A 56 45.97 -18.21 -6.88
N LEU A 57 45.78 -17.19 -6.03
CA LEU A 57 45.75 -17.34 -4.56
C LEU A 57 44.33 -17.37 -3.96
N SER A 58 43.29 -17.26 -4.79
CA SER A 58 41.88 -17.42 -4.38
C SER A 58 41.27 -18.76 -4.81
N SER A 59 42.08 -19.68 -5.35
CA SER A 59 41.70 -21.06 -5.66
C SER A 59 42.16 -22.01 -4.54
N CYS A 60 41.54 -21.92 -3.37
CA CYS A 60 41.54 -22.99 -2.38
C CYS A 60 40.10 -23.27 -1.95
N ASP A 61 39.68 -24.50 -2.21
CA ASP A 61 38.54 -25.23 -1.64
C ASP A 61 37.15 -24.61 -1.75
N ALA A 62 36.52 -24.85 -2.89
CA ALA A 62 35.07 -24.94 -2.98
C ALA A 62 34.59 -26.21 -2.23
N PRO A 63 33.78 -26.11 -1.16
CA PRO A 63 33.00 -27.24 -0.70
C PRO A 63 31.99 -27.56 -1.80
N THR A 64 32.00 -28.82 -2.18
CA THR A 64 31.18 -29.40 -3.22
C THR A 64 29.74 -29.47 -2.72
N GLY A 65 28.82 -28.81 -3.44
CA GLY A 65 27.40 -29.13 -3.49
C GLY A 65 26.69 -29.30 -2.14
N GLU A 66 26.46 -28.21 -1.42
CA GLU A 66 25.24 -28.10 -0.63
C GLU A 66 24.20 -27.42 -1.52
N SER A 67 23.12 -28.16 -1.78
CA SER A 67 21.85 -27.62 -2.25
C SER A 67 21.53 -26.38 -1.43
N LEU A 68 21.40 -25.22 -2.07
CA LEU A 68 20.75 -24.04 -1.51
C LEU A 68 19.27 -24.38 -1.33
N GLU A 69 18.96 -25.20 -0.32
CA GLU A 69 17.66 -25.08 0.30
C GLU A 69 17.62 -23.69 0.94
N PRO A 70 16.62 -22.85 0.63
CA PRO A 70 16.46 -21.62 1.38
C PRO A 70 16.27 -22.04 2.83
N THR A 71 17.12 -21.50 3.70
CA THR A 71 17.03 -21.65 5.15
C THR A 71 15.76 -20.93 5.65
N LEU A 72 14.59 -21.42 5.26
CA LEU A 72 13.32 -21.16 5.93
C LEU A 72 13.39 -21.94 7.25
N GLN A 73 14.15 -21.40 8.21
CA GLN A 73 13.88 -21.65 9.61
C GLN A 73 12.37 -21.50 9.76
N THR A 74 11.68 -22.58 10.13
CA THR A 74 10.25 -22.59 10.44
C THR A 74 9.93 -21.32 11.22
N LEU A 75 9.31 -20.34 10.54
CA LEU A 75 8.90 -19.10 11.16
C LEU A 75 7.87 -19.51 12.22
N ASN A 76 8.26 -19.46 13.49
CA ASN A 76 7.29 -19.52 14.57
C ASN A 76 6.52 -18.20 14.53
N LEU A 77 5.50 -18.19 13.67
CA LEU A 77 4.56 -17.09 13.51
C LEU A 77 3.81 -16.91 14.82
N GLN A 78 4.11 -15.83 15.53
CA GLN A 78 3.45 -15.48 16.78
C GLN A 78 2.40 -14.41 16.51
N THR A 79 1.37 -14.35 17.34
CA THR A 79 0.46 -13.19 17.36
C THR A 79 1.28 -11.92 17.51
N LEU A 80 0.93 -10.89 16.73
CA LEU A 80 1.67 -9.64 16.75
C LEU A 80 1.31 -8.89 18.03
N GLU A 81 2.30 -8.69 18.91
CA GLU A 81 2.12 -7.90 20.12
C GLU A 81 3.03 -6.66 20.07
N ARG A 82 2.42 -5.48 19.95
CA ARG A 82 3.14 -4.20 19.87
C ARG A 82 3.00 -3.32 21.11
N GLY A 83 1.99 -3.60 21.93
CA GLY A 83 1.73 -2.86 23.16
C GLY A 83 0.25 -2.72 23.47
N THR A 84 -0.06 -1.87 24.45
CA THR A 84 -1.45 -1.62 24.89
C THR A 84 -1.90 -0.22 24.49
N ALA A 85 -3.15 -0.07 24.08
CA ALA A 85 -3.73 1.19 23.63
C ALA A 85 -5.12 1.44 24.22
N HIS A 86 -5.48 2.70 24.36
CA HIS A 86 -6.82 3.15 24.74
C HIS A 86 -7.30 4.23 23.76
N VAL A 87 -8.57 4.14 23.37
CA VAL A 87 -9.22 5.07 22.43
C VAL A 87 -10.34 5.81 23.13
N ASP A 88 -10.16 7.12 23.29
CA ASP A 88 -11.11 8.06 23.85
C ASP A 88 -11.46 9.12 22.79
N VAL A 89 -12.18 8.67 21.77
CA VAL A 89 -12.61 9.51 20.64
C VAL A 89 -14.13 9.63 20.67
N SER A 90 -14.62 10.86 20.65
CA SER A 90 -16.05 11.17 20.52
C SER A 90 -16.41 11.51 19.07
N GLU A 91 -17.69 11.38 18.73
CA GLU A 91 -18.20 11.61 17.38
C GLU A 91 -19.57 12.32 17.43
N THR A 92 -19.70 13.39 16.66
CA THR A 92 -20.96 14.12 16.47
C THR A 92 -21.32 14.22 14.99
N LEU A 93 -22.63 14.21 14.71
CA LEU A 93 -23.19 14.37 13.37
C LEU A 93 -24.27 15.46 13.44
N ASP A 94 -24.10 16.54 12.67
CA ASP A 94 -25.02 17.68 12.63
C ASP A 94 -25.26 18.30 14.03
N GLY A 95 -24.22 18.31 14.88
CA GLY A 95 -24.27 18.82 16.25
C GLY A 95 -24.74 17.81 17.32
N ASP A 96 -25.31 16.68 16.92
CA ASP A 96 -25.82 15.66 17.85
C ASP A 96 -24.80 14.53 18.09
N PRO A 97 -24.72 13.97 19.31
CA PRO A 97 -23.91 12.79 19.57
C PRO A 97 -24.48 11.58 18.81
N THR A 98 -23.60 10.77 18.22
CA THR A 98 -24.03 9.57 17.51
C THR A 98 -24.31 8.41 18.47
N GLU A 99 -25.38 7.65 18.23
CA GLU A 99 -25.70 6.43 18.98
C GLU A 99 -24.57 5.39 18.89
N ILE A 100 -24.07 5.15 17.67
CA ILE A 100 -22.94 4.26 17.39
C ILE A 100 -21.76 5.13 16.98
N ASN A 101 -20.68 5.11 17.77
CA ASN A 101 -19.44 5.79 17.45
C ASN A 101 -18.58 4.96 16.49
N ILE A 102 -18.84 5.11 15.19
CA ILE A 102 -18.16 4.35 14.13
C ILE A 102 -16.68 4.71 14.07
N THR A 103 -16.34 5.97 14.37
CA THR A 103 -14.96 6.44 14.36
C THR A 103 -14.09 5.71 15.35
N ARG A 104 -14.55 5.60 16.60
CA ARG A 104 -13.88 4.81 17.64
C ARG A 104 -13.71 3.36 17.22
N LEU A 105 -14.75 2.72 16.72
CA LEU A 105 -14.72 1.30 16.29
C LEU A 105 -13.69 1.05 15.18
N ILE A 106 -13.57 1.96 14.20
CA ILE A 106 -12.61 1.84 13.11
C ILE A 106 -11.17 2.02 13.63
N ILE A 107 -10.94 2.98 14.54
CA ILE A 107 -9.63 3.20 15.15
C ILE A 107 -9.21 1.99 15.99
N GLU A 108 -10.11 1.49 16.83
CA GLU A 108 -9.91 0.29 17.66
C GLU A 108 -9.57 -0.93 16.79
N ARG A 109 -10.35 -1.18 15.72
CA ARG A 109 -10.06 -2.25 14.76
C ARG A 109 -8.69 -2.08 14.11
N GLY A 110 -8.32 -0.86 13.70
CA GLY A 110 -7.00 -0.59 13.13
C GLY A 110 -5.86 -0.90 14.10
N LEU A 111 -6.01 -0.53 15.38
CA LEU A 111 -5.04 -0.85 16.42
C LEU A 111 -4.91 -2.37 16.62
N SER A 112 -6.02 -3.09 16.75
CA SER A 112 -6.00 -4.55 16.91
C SER A 112 -5.37 -5.27 15.72
N LEU A 113 -5.67 -4.84 14.49
CA LEU A 113 -5.04 -5.37 13.29
C LEU A 113 -3.53 -5.12 13.24
N HIS A 114 -3.05 -4.07 13.91
CA HIS A 114 -1.62 -3.81 14.06
C HIS A 114 -1.04 -4.45 15.34
N GLY A 115 -1.76 -5.31 16.06
CA GLY A 115 -1.24 -6.02 17.21
C GLY A 115 -1.19 -5.21 18.52
N PHE A 116 -2.05 -4.20 18.65
CA PHE A 116 -2.23 -3.48 19.91
C PHE A 116 -3.42 -4.05 20.68
N GLN A 117 -3.21 -4.35 21.95
CA GLN A 117 -4.26 -4.78 22.85
C GLN A 117 -5.04 -3.56 23.37
N LEU A 118 -6.36 -3.58 23.26
CA LEU A 118 -7.23 -2.52 23.75
C LEU A 118 -7.49 -2.71 25.24
N VAL A 119 -7.14 -1.70 26.05
CA VAL A 119 -7.19 -1.76 27.52
C VAL A 119 -7.83 -0.50 28.11
N PRO A 120 -8.21 -0.52 29.41
CA PRO A 120 -8.60 0.69 30.12
C PRO A 120 -7.47 1.73 30.14
N ARG A 121 -7.84 3.01 30.19
CA ARG A 121 -6.90 4.15 30.13
C ARG A 121 -5.70 4.02 31.06
N ALA A 122 -5.90 3.52 32.29
CA ALA A 122 -4.86 3.42 33.31
C ALA A 122 -3.73 2.43 32.95
N GLU A 123 -4.00 1.48 32.06
CA GLU A 123 -3.09 0.40 31.66
C GLU A 123 -2.49 0.62 30.26
N ALA A 124 -2.92 1.69 29.58
CA ALA A 124 -2.56 1.93 28.19
C ALA A 124 -1.17 2.57 28.06
N GLN A 125 -0.35 2.02 27.18
CA GLN A 125 0.92 2.62 26.76
C GLN A 125 0.71 3.75 25.75
N PHE A 126 -0.38 3.68 24.98
CA PHE A 126 -0.75 4.65 23.96
C PHE A 126 -2.18 5.15 24.17
N LEU A 127 -2.37 6.47 24.11
CA LEU A 127 -3.66 7.12 24.27
C LEU A 127 -4.03 7.84 22.97
N VAL A 128 -5.16 7.47 22.39
CA VAL A 128 -5.76 8.15 21.23
C VAL A 128 -6.94 8.95 21.73
N GLU A 129 -6.89 10.27 21.60
CA GLU A 129 -7.89 11.18 22.16
C GLU A 129 -8.37 12.14 21.08
N GLY A 130 -9.67 12.44 21.03
CA GLY A 130 -10.15 13.48 20.12
C GLY A 130 -11.66 13.54 19.93
N THR A 131 -12.09 14.45 19.06
CA THR A 131 -13.49 14.63 18.66
C THR A 131 -13.55 14.72 17.15
N LEU A 132 -14.37 13.86 16.54
CA LEU A 132 -14.78 14.00 15.14
C LEU A 132 -16.13 14.72 15.10
N THR A 133 -16.18 15.87 14.43
CA THR A 133 -17.40 16.58 14.10
C THR A 133 -17.69 16.39 12.61
N CYS A 134 -18.88 15.90 12.27
CA CYS A 134 -19.36 15.80 10.91
C CYS A 134 -20.59 16.69 10.73
N ASP A 135 -20.48 17.75 9.94
CA ASP A 135 -21.57 18.70 9.75
C ASP A 135 -22.02 18.75 8.29
N TYR A 136 -23.33 18.84 8.06
CA TYR A 136 -23.90 19.10 6.75
C TYR A 136 -23.33 20.41 6.19
N PHE A 137 -22.80 20.35 4.98
CA PHE A 137 -22.23 21.51 4.32
C PHE A 137 -23.24 22.15 3.37
N GLN A 138 -23.66 21.42 2.34
CA GLN A 138 -24.62 21.94 1.37
C GLN A 138 -25.29 20.85 0.54
N ASP A 139 -26.40 21.23 -0.09
CA ASP A 139 -27.05 20.45 -1.15
C ASP A 139 -26.54 20.93 -2.51
N LEU A 140 -25.78 20.09 -3.21
CA LEU A 140 -25.28 20.43 -4.53
C LEU A 140 -26.36 20.12 -5.57
N THR A 141 -26.89 21.17 -6.19
CA THR A 141 -27.92 21.05 -7.22
C THR A 141 -27.44 21.64 -8.54
N PHE A 142 -27.77 20.98 -9.65
CA PHE A 142 -27.63 21.53 -10.99
C PHE A 142 -28.91 22.24 -11.39
N GLU A 143 -28.80 23.50 -11.78
CA GLU A 143 -29.92 24.30 -12.28
C GLU A 143 -29.69 24.66 -13.75
N PHE A 144 -30.63 24.24 -14.61
CA PHE A 144 -30.65 24.64 -16.02
C PHE A 144 -32.08 24.97 -16.46
N LYS A 145 -32.31 26.24 -16.82
CA LYS A 145 -33.64 26.81 -17.09
C LYS A 145 -34.59 26.57 -15.91
N GLU A 146 -35.70 25.87 -16.12
CA GLU A 146 -36.71 25.55 -15.10
C GLU A 146 -36.46 24.19 -14.41
N ALA A 147 -35.44 23.44 -14.85
CA ALA A 147 -35.09 22.16 -14.25
C ALA A 147 -34.05 22.35 -13.14
N LYS A 148 -34.41 21.92 -11.93
CA LYS A 148 -33.50 21.78 -10.79
C LYS A 148 -33.30 20.29 -10.51
N GLN A 149 -32.06 19.82 -10.61
CA GLN A 149 -31.70 18.45 -10.35
C GLN A 149 -30.74 18.37 -9.15
N HIS A 150 -31.07 17.51 -8.19
CA HIS A 150 -30.16 17.14 -7.11
C HIS A 150 -28.95 16.37 -7.66
N LEU A 151 -27.74 16.76 -7.26
CA LEU A 151 -26.51 16.05 -7.57
C LEU A 151 -26.01 15.27 -6.34
N GLU A 152 -25.70 15.96 -5.24
CA GLU A 152 -25.16 15.33 -4.04
C GLU A 152 -25.31 16.17 -2.78
N HIS A 153 -25.51 15.49 -1.65
CA HIS A 153 -25.36 16.05 -0.32
C HIS A 153 -23.89 16.04 0.08
N GLN A 154 -23.37 17.19 0.47
CA GLN A 154 -21.98 17.34 0.92
C GLN A 154 -21.92 17.50 2.43
N TYR A 155 -20.99 16.77 3.04
CA TYR A 155 -20.66 16.86 4.46
C TYR A 155 -19.19 17.22 4.66
N ASN A 156 -18.94 17.96 5.75
CA ASN A 156 -17.60 18.26 6.23
C ASN A 156 -17.26 17.42 7.46
N GLY A 157 -16.08 16.79 7.46
CA GLY A 157 -15.51 16.11 8.62
C GLY A 157 -14.35 16.91 9.17
N LYS A 158 -14.41 17.27 10.46
CA LYS A 158 -13.33 17.95 11.19
C LYS A 158 -12.94 17.08 12.38
N PHE A 159 -11.67 16.69 12.45
CA PHE A 159 -11.13 15.97 13.59
C PHE A 159 -10.16 16.86 14.35
N GLU A 160 -10.36 16.95 15.66
CA GLU A 160 -9.41 17.54 16.60
C GLU A 160 -8.97 16.46 17.58
N GLY A 161 -7.69 16.06 17.53
CA GLY A 161 -7.22 14.94 18.31
C GLY A 161 -5.74 14.66 18.19
N LYS A 162 -5.26 13.77 19.06
CA LYS A 162 -3.85 13.44 19.23
C LYS A 162 -3.65 11.98 19.62
N LEU A 163 -2.45 11.50 19.33
CA LEU A 163 -1.91 10.27 19.89
C LEU A 163 -0.79 10.64 20.87
N THR A 164 -0.83 10.06 22.06
CA THR A 164 0.22 10.23 23.08
C THR A 164 0.82 8.89 23.45
N SER A 165 2.15 8.80 23.48
CA SER A 165 2.88 7.69 24.10
C SER A 165 3.12 8.01 25.57
N VAL A 166 2.55 7.21 26.47
CA VAL A 166 2.54 7.48 27.92
C VAL A 166 3.94 7.37 28.53
N LYS A 167 4.77 6.46 28.02
CA LYS A 167 6.11 6.18 28.57
C LYS A 167 7.08 7.34 28.36
N ASP A 168 7.08 7.94 27.18
CA ASP A 168 8.08 8.94 26.75
C ASP A 168 7.47 10.33 26.49
N GLY A 169 6.15 10.47 26.63
CA GLY A 169 5.44 11.73 26.46
C GLY A 169 5.39 12.24 25.01
N ARG A 170 5.82 11.43 24.02
CA ARG A 170 5.75 11.83 22.61
C ARG A 170 4.31 12.05 22.20
N LEU A 171 4.07 13.16 21.51
CA LEU A 171 2.77 13.56 21.00
C LEU A 171 2.81 13.61 19.47
N GLN A 172 1.79 13.04 18.86
CA GLN A 172 1.52 13.15 17.44
C GLN A 172 0.15 13.78 17.25
N GLU A 173 0.12 14.92 16.57
CA GLU A 173 -1.12 15.58 16.17
C GLU A 173 -1.82 14.73 15.09
N LEU A 174 -3.12 14.50 15.25
CA LEU A 174 -3.93 13.74 14.30
C LEU A 174 -5.01 14.60 13.63
N SER A 175 -5.13 15.86 14.04
CA SER A 175 -6.15 16.78 13.54
C SER A 175 -6.03 17.04 12.04
N PHE A 176 -7.17 17.22 11.38
CA PHE A 176 -7.17 17.56 9.97
C PHE A 176 -6.76 19.02 9.77
N PRO A 177 -5.84 19.32 8.83
CA PRO A 177 -5.42 20.70 8.57
C PRO A 177 -6.56 21.54 7.96
N GLN A 178 -7.47 20.89 7.24
CA GLN A 178 -8.71 21.46 6.71
C GLN A 178 -9.83 20.43 6.84
N PRO A 179 -11.11 20.84 6.95
CA PRO A 179 -12.22 19.92 6.94
C PRO A 179 -12.21 19.04 5.69
N LEU A 180 -12.40 17.75 5.86
CA LEU A 180 -12.56 16.81 4.76
C LEU A 180 -13.96 16.97 4.18
N MET A 181 -14.07 17.02 2.86
CA MET A 181 -15.36 17.06 2.18
C MET A 181 -15.67 15.73 1.49
N ASN A 182 -16.90 15.27 1.60
CA ASN A 182 -17.37 14.10 0.87
C ASN A 182 -18.84 14.25 0.46
N GLY A 183 -19.15 13.86 -0.78
CA GLY A 183 -20.47 14.00 -1.38
C GLY A 183 -21.08 12.66 -1.77
N ARG A 184 -22.39 12.51 -1.57
CA ARG A 184 -23.20 11.39 -2.12
C ARG A 184 -24.58 11.87 -2.52
N THR A 185 -25.14 11.21 -3.53
CA THR A 185 -26.54 11.43 -3.96
C THR A 185 -27.53 11.15 -2.83
N ASP A 186 -27.33 10.06 -2.09
CA ASP A 186 -28.14 9.69 -0.94
C ASP A 186 -27.60 10.30 0.36
N LEU A 187 -28.49 10.90 1.15
CA LEU A 187 -28.14 11.62 2.39
C LEU A 187 -27.56 10.69 3.46
N ASP A 188 -28.15 9.52 3.66
CA ASP A 188 -27.71 8.57 4.68
C ASP A 188 -26.35 7.95 4.30
N MET A 189 -26.12 7.74 3.01
CA MET A 189 -24.80 7.37 2.50
C MET A 189 -23.78 8.49 2.70
N ALA A 190 -24.13 9.76 2.43
CA ALA A 190 -23.24 10.90 2.64
C ALA A 190 -22.76 10.95 4.10
N ARG A 191 -23.70 10.84 5.05
CA ARG A 191 -23.46 10.79 6.50
C ARG A 191 -22.54 9.63 6.90
N ARG A 192 -22.78 8.43 6.38
CA ARG A 192 -21.94 7.26 6.71
C ARG A 192 -20.55 7.37 6.11
N ASP A 193 -20.44 7.82 4.86
CA ASP A 193 -19.18 7.84 4.14
C ASP A 193 -18.24 8.91 4.67
N ILE A 194 -18.71 10.12 5.05
CA ILE A 194 -17.83 11.13 5.65
C ILE A 194 -17.23 10.63 6.97
N ARG A 195 -18.03 9.96 7.80
CA ARG A 195 -17.61 9.39 9.08
C ARG A 195 -16.58 8.29 8.89
N ARG A 196 -16.89 7.32 8.01
CA ARG A 196 -15.96 6.22 7.67
C ARG A 196 -14.66 6.71 7.07
N ARG A 197 -14.73 7.65 6.14
CA ARG A 197 -13.55 8.24 5.48
C ARG A 197 -12.68 8.98 6.48
N SER A 198 -13.28 9.80 7.33
CA SER A 198 -12.58 10.53 8.40
C SER A 198 -11.88 9.56 9.35
N ALA A 199 -12.60 8.56 9.85
CA ALA A 199 -12.06 7.53 10.75
C ALA A 199 -10.90 6.74 10.11
N THR A 200 -11.03 6.39 8.83
CA THR A 200 -9.96 5.70 8.08
C THR A 200 -8.71 6.56 7.98
N ILE A 201 -8.85 7.85 7.66
CA ILE A 201 -7.72 8.79 7.58
C ILE A 201 -7.05 8.97 8.96
N ILE A 202 -7.83 9.08 10.04
CA ILE A 202 -7.31 9.17 11.41
C ILE A 202 -6.49 7.92 11.74
N SER A 203 -7.08 6.74 11.50
CA SER A 203 -6.43 5.45 11.75
C SER A 203 -5.13 5.31 10.95
N GLU A 204 -5.15 5.60 9.65
CA GLU A 204 -3.96 5.54 8.80
C GLU A 204 -2.88 6.54 9.23
N THR A 205 -3.26 7.78 9.56
CA THR A 205 -2.30 8.82 10.00
C THR A 205 -1.61 8.40 11.30
N MET A 206 -2.36 7.84 12.23
CA MET A 206 -1.85 7.30 13.49
C MET A 206 -0.91 6.10 13.25
N LEU A 207 -1.37 5.11 12.49
CA LEU A 207 -0.65 3.84 12.28
C LEU A 207 0.54 3.96 11.33
N ARG A 208 0.58 4.98 10.48
CA ARG A 208 1.75 5.31 9.64
C ARG A 208 2.63 6.41 10.23
N GLY A 209 2.24 6.93 11.39
CA GLY A 209 2.93 8.04 12.06
C GLY A 209 4.24 7.65 12.72
N PRO A 210 5.02 8.61 13.24
CA PRO A 210 6.30 8.38 13.89
C PRO A 210 6.22 7.64 15.24
N ILE A 211 5.03 7.57 15.86
CA ILE A 211 4.86 6.90 17.16
C ILE A 211 4.52 5.41 16.96
N LEU A 212 3.45 5.10 16.22
CA LEU A 212 3.00 3.69 16.00
C LEU A 212 3.41 3.12 14.65
N GLY A 213 3.97 3.91 13.74
CA GLY A 213 4.37 3.43 12.42
C GLY A 213 5.71 2.73 12.40
N THR A 214 6.01 2.15 11.25
CA THR A 214 7.30 1.55 10.93
C THR A 214 7.75 2.12 9.59
N PRO A 215 8.39 3.31 9.60
CA PRO A 215 8.74 4.03 8.37
C PRO A 215 9.59 3.20 7.40
N GLY A 216 10.44 2.29 7.91
CA GLY A 216 11.26 1.39 7.10
C GLY A 216 10.42 0.53 6.15
N ILE A 217 9.37 -0.12 6.65
CA ILE A 217 8.50 -0.99 5.84
C ILE A 217 7.79 -0.18 4.74
N ARG A 218 7.35 1.03 5.07
CA ARG A 218 6.74 1.93 4.08
C ARG A 218 7.74 2.39 3.02
N GLY A 219 8.97 2.74 3.45
CA GLY A 219 10.04 3.10 2.53
C GLY A 219 10.35 1.97 1.54
N LEU A 220 10.34 0.73 1.99
CA LEU A 220 10.49 -0.45 1.13
C LEU A 220 9.32 -0.61 0.15
N LEU A 221 8.07 -0.40 0.58
CA LEU A 221 6.92 -0.42 -0.32
C LEU A 221 6.98 0.68 -1.38
N ASP A 222 7.39 1.89 -1.00
CA ASP A 222 7.55 3.01 -1.93
C ASP A 222 8.70 2.78 -2.91
N ALA A 223 9.80 2.14 -2.46
CA ALA A 223 10.95 1.78 -3.28
C ALA A 223 10.59 0.89 -4.48
N LEU A 224 9.57 0.02 -4.36
CA LEU A 224 9.09 -0.81 -5.49
C LEU A 224 8.70 0.02 -6.73
N THR A 225 8.35 1.29 -6.52
CA THR A 225 7.90 2.20 -7.57
C THR A 225 8.95 3.26 -7.93
N ASP A 226 10.13 3.23 -7.32
CA ASP A 226 11.21 4.19 -7.56
C ASP A 226 12.28 3.58 -8.47
N PRO A 227 12.38 3.99 -9.75
CA PRO A 227 13.37 3.44 -10.68
C PRO A 227 14.83 3.78 -10.29
N LEU A 228 15.04 4.71 -9.34
CA LEU A 228 16.37 5.13 -8.89
C LEU A 228 16.86 4.37 -7.64
N ASP A 229 16.04 3.49 -7.07
CA ASP A 229 16.38 2.75 -5.85
C ASP A 229 17.58 1.81 -6.02
N GLY A 230 17.80 1.31 -7.25
CA GLY A 230 18.98 0.53 -7.63
C GLY A 230 19.00 -0.93 -7.16
N ARG A 231 17.97 -1.38 -6.43
CA ARG A 231 17.75 -2.79 -6.04
C ARG A 231 16.80 -3.50 -7.00
N PHE A 232 16.80 -4.83 -6.94
CA PHE A 232 15.76 -5.66 -7.56
C PHE A 232 14.53 -5.72 -6.65
N TYR A 233 13.31 -5.81 -7.21
CA TYR A 233 12.12 -5.95 -6.34
C TYR A 233 12.14 -7.24 -5.53
N ASN A 234 12.81 -8.32 -5.98
CA ASN A 234 12.97 -9.54 -5.21
C ASN A 234 13.77 -9.28 -3.92
N GLN A 235 14.78 -8.41 -3.96
CA GLN A 235 15.54 -8.01 -2.77
C GLN A 235 14.68 -7.17 -1.83
N VAL A 236 13.94 -6.20 -2.36
CA VAL A 236 13.00 -5.39 -1.56
C VAL A 236 11.94 -6.27 -0.90
N MET A 237 11.43 -7.29 -1.61
CA MET A 237 10.50 -8.27 -1.10
C MET A 237 11.09 -9.07 0.08
N GLU A 238 12.33 -9.53 -0.04
CA GLU A 238 13.05 -10.23 1.04
C GLU A 238 13.28 -9.32 2.25
N GLU A 239 13.73 -8.08 2.04
CA GLU A 239 13.90 -7.08 3.11
C GLU A 239 12.57 -6.78 3.84
N ILE A 240 11.44 -6.72 3.13
CA ILE A 240 10.13 -6.58 3.77
C ILE A 240 9.81 -7.84 4.59
N ALA A 241 10.09 -9.04 4.07
CA ALA A 241 9.82 -10.29 4.76
C ALA A 241 10.63 -10.45 6.06
N GLU A 242 11.82 -9.85 6.15
CA GLU A 242 12.63 -9.81 7.39
C GLU A 242 11.91 -9.11 8.55
N HIS A 243 10.95 -8.21 8.26
CA HIS A 243 10.11 -7.59 9.28
C HIS A 243 8.97 -8.49 9.80
N ARG A 244 8.76 -9.67 9.19
CA ARG A 244 7.80 -10.70 9.60
C ARG A 244 6.40 -10.15 9.87
N GLU A 245 5.76 -10.54 10.98
CA GLU A 245 4.39 -10.18 11.35
C GLU A 245 4.18 -8.67 11.43
N ARG A 246 5.23 -7.89 11.70
CA ARG A 246 5.15 -6.42 11.72
C ARG A 246 4.88 -5.81 10.34
N ALA A 247 5.25 -6.50 9.25
CA ALA A 247 4.99 -6.05 7.89
C ALA A 247 3.56 -6.35 7.42
N VAL A 248 2.92 -7.38 7.97
CA VAL A 248 1.63 -7.89 7.48
C VAL A 248 0.55 -6.80 7.41
N PRO A 249 0.32 -5.94 8.42
CA PRO A 249 -0.69 -4.89 8.33
C PRO A 249 -0.42 -3.86 7.22
N TYR A 250 0.86 -3.55 6.96
CA TYR A 250 1.25 -2.64 5.88
C TYR A 250 1.06 -3.28 4.51
N LEU A 251 1.41 -4.56 4.39
CA LEU A 251 1.20 -5.35 3.19
C LEU A 251 -0.30 -5.47 2.87
N ILE A 252 -1.15 -5.79 3.85
CA ILE A 252 -2.60 -5.82 3.66
C ILE A 252 -3.14 -4.48 3.15
N GLY A 253 -2.65 -3.36 3.70
CA GLY A 253 -2.97 -2.03 3.18
C GLY A 253 -2.50 -1.81 1.74
N ALA A 254 -1.29 -2.28 1.42
CA ALA A 254 -0.65 -2.15 0.11
C ALA A 254 -1.21 -3.11 -0.95
N LEU A 255 -2.04 -4.10 -0.60
CA LEU A 255 -2.72 -4.93 -1.58
C LEU A 255 -3.63 -4.12 -2.52
N ARG A 256 -4.01 -2.90 -2.13
CA ARG A 256 -4.79 -1.96 -2.96
C ARG A 256 -3.92 -1.05 -3.84
N ASP A 257 -2.59 -1.14 -3.73
CA ASP A 257 -1.65 -0.30 -4.47
C ASP A 257 -1.50 -0.82 -5.91
N ASP A 258 -2.07 -0.07 -6.86
CA ASP A 258 -2.12 -0.37 -8.29
C ASP A 258 -0.97 0.26 -9.08
N ARG A 259 -0.04 0.95 -8.41
CA ARG A 259 1.16 1.48 -9.05
C ARG A 259 1.98 0.35 -9.69
N ALA A 260 2.56 0.65 -10.84
CA ALA A 260 3.47 -0.26 -11.52
C ALA A 260 4.77 -0.42 -10.70
N VAL A 261 5.25 -1.65 -10.60
CA VAL A 261 6.61 -1.93 -10.12
C VAL A 261 7.59 -1.44 -11.17
N ARG A 262 8.59 -0.67 -10.74
CA ARG A 262 9.61 -0.07 -11.63
C ARG A 262 11.01 -0.62 -11.42
N LEU A 263 11.16 -1.53 -10.46
CA LEU A 263 12.42 -2.23 -10.23
C LEU A 263 12.51 -3.46 -11.13
N GLU A 264 13.73 -3.81 -11.51
CA GLU A 264 14.00 -5.06 -12.21
C GLU A 264 13.77 -6.27 -11.27
N GLY A 265 13.52 -7.45 -11.84
CA GLY A 265 13.42 -8.70 -11.10
C GLY A 265 12.70 -9.80 -11.87
N ALA A 266 12.59 -10.97 -11.26
CA ALA A 266 11.99 -12.15 -11.88
C ALA A 266 10.71 -12.58 -11.15
N TYR A 267 9.61 -12.70 -11.90
CA TYR A 267 8.33 -13.16 -11.37
C TYR A 267 8.15 -14.63 -11.78
N PRO A 268 8.03 -15.58 -10.84
CA PRO A 268 7.97 -17.00 -11.16
C PRO A 268 6.84 -17.34 -12.13
N GLY A 269 7.14 -18.06 -13.21
CA GLY A 269 6.17 -18.45 -14.23
C GLY A 269 5.89 -17.39 -15.31
N PHE A 270 6.44 -16.17 -15.18
CA PHE A 270 6.23 -15.06 -16.10
C PHE A 270 7.58 -14.41 -16.48
N PRO A 271 8.39 -15.04 -17.35
CA PRO A 271 9.73 -14.57 -17.69
C PRO A 271 9.75 -13.33 -18.61
N GLU A 272 8.65 -13.06 -19.34
CA GLU A 272 8.55 -12.00 -20.36
C GLU A 272 7.45 -11.00 -19.96
N LEU A 273 7.59 -10.36 -18.81
CA LEU A 273 6.66 -9.30 -18.38
C LEU A 273 7.04 -7.95 -19.02
N GLU A 274 6.05 -7.26 -19.58
CA GLU A 274 6.21 -5.89 -20.07
C GLU A 274 6.18 -4.87 -18.92
N GLU A 275 6.72 -3.68 -19.17
CA GLU A 275 6.70 -2.59 -18.20
C GLU A 275 5.26 -2.25 -17.81
N GLY A 276 4.97 -2.29 -16.51
CA GLY A 276 3.67 -1.94 -15.96
C GLY A 276 2.67 -3.08 -15.86
N GLU A 277 2.98 -4.29 -16.34
CA GLU A 277 2.16 -5.48 -16.07
C GLU A 277 2.23 -5.88 -14.59
N LEU A 278 3.42 -5.76 -13.99
CA LEU A 278 3.61 -6.03 -12.58
C LEU A 278 3.23 -4.79 -11.75
N LYS A 279 2.29 -5.00 -10.83
CA LYS A 279 1.82 -4.00 -9.85
C LYS A 279 2.32 -4.29 -8.43
N VAL A 280 2.40 -3.26 -7.59
CA VAL A 280 2.84 -3.39 -6.18
C VAL A 280 2.07 -4.50 -5.45
N TYR A 281 0.75 -4.59 -5.65
CA TYR A 281 -0.06 -5.62 -5.00
C TYR A 281 0.37 -7.07 -5.32
N HIS A 282 1.01 -7.33 -6.47
CA HIS A 282 1.52 -8.67 -6.81
C HIS A 282 2.75 -9.04 -5.96
N ILE A 283 3.64 -8.07 -5.73
CA ILE A 283 4.80 -8.25 -4.87
C ILE A 283 4.34 -8.45 -3.43
N VAL A 284 3.40 -7.61 -2.99
CA VAL A 284 2.79 -7.68 -1.66
C VAL A 284 2.15 -9.04 -1.39
N ASP A 285 1.39 -9.59 -2.35
CA ASP A 285 0.79 -10.93 -2.24
C ASP A 285 1.85 -12.03 -2.06
N LYS A 286 2.95 -11.97 -2.82
CA LYS A 286 4.10 -12.88 -2.66
C LYS A 286 4.78 -12.70 -1.31
N THR A 287 4.99 -11.47 -0.86
CA THR A 287 5.57 -11.20 0.46
C THR A 287 4.69 -11.74 1.59
N LEU A 288 3.37 -11.58 1.49
CA LEU A 288 2.42 -12.13 2.46
C LEU A 288 2.47 -13.67 2.49
N ALA A 289 2.53 -14.30 1.32
CA ALA A 289 2.70 -15.75 1.19
C ALA A 289 3.98 -16.25 1.88
N MET A 290 5.10 -15.53 1.71
CA MET A 290 6.36 -15.83 2.39
C MET A 290 6.26 -15.68 3.90
N ILE A 291 5.71 -14.56 4.39
CA ILE A 291 5.63 -14.29 5.83
C ILE A 291 4.66 -15.26 6.51
N LEU A 292 3.48 -15.46 5.94
CA LEU A 292 2.38 -16.19 6.58
C LEU A 292 2.38 -17.69 6.31
N ASP A 293 3.39 -18.21 5.61
CA ASP A 293 3.49 -19.62 5.21
C ASP A 293 2.22 -20.10 4.49
N ARG A 294 1.94 -19.45 3.37
CA ARG A 294 0.75 -19.64 2.53
C ARG A 294 1.11 -19.54 1.05
N ASP A 295 0.18 -19.96 0.20
CA ASP A 295 0.31 -19.76 -1.24
C ASP A 295 -0.13 -18.35 -1.63
N SER A 296 0.64 -17.75 -2.54
CA SER A 296 0.27 -16.50 -3.21
C SER A 296 -0.93 -16.74 -4.11
N GLY A 297 -1.92 -15.87 -4.05
CA GLY A 297 -3.13 -16.01 -4.85
C GLY A 297 -3.08 -15.27 -6.18
N LEU A 298 -2.17 -14.29 -6.35
CA LEU A 298 -2.20 -13.38 -7.49
C LEU A 298 -1.11 -13.68 -8.51
N ASP A 299 -1.52 -13.63 -9.78
CA ASP A 299 -0.65 -13.61 -10.96
C ASP A 299 -0.92 -12.36 -11.81
N PRO A 300 0.03 -11.93 -12.67
CA PRO A 300 -0.12 -10.75 -13.56
C PRO A 300 -1.38 -10.77 -14.45
N ILE A 301 -1.90 -11.95 -14.77
CA ILE A 301 -3.09 -12.16 -15.62
C ILE A 301 -4.40 -12.28 -14.82
N SER A 302 -4.36 -12.04 -13.51
CA SER A 302 -5.53 -12.18 -12.63
C SER A 302 -6.63 -11.18 -13.00
N SER A 303 -7.87 -11.66 -13.08
CA SER A 303 -9.04 -10.79 -13.25
C SER A 303 -9.30 -9.93 -12.01
N ASP A 304 -9.88 -8.73 -12.18
CA ASP A 304 -10.24 -7.82 -11.09
C ASP A 304 -11.06 -8.48 -9.97
N ASP A 305 -12.07 -9.29 -10.33
CA ASP A 305 -12.91 -9.99 -9.34
C ASP A 305 -12.11 -10.99 -8.49
N TYR A 306 -11.11 -11.62 -9.10
CA TYR A 306 -10.22 -12.53 -8.39
C TYR A 306 -9.25 -11.76 -7.48
N ILE A 307 -8.72 -10.63 -7.95
CA ILE A 307 -7.89 -9.73 -7.14
C ILE A 307 -8.62 -9.31 -5.86
N GLN A 308 -9.90 -8.93 -5.95
CA GLN A 308 -10.69 -8.57 -4.77
C GLN A 308 -10.87 -9.74 -3.79
N ARG A 309 -11.09 -10.96 -4.30
CA ARG A 309 -11.22 -12.15 -3.44
C ARG A 309 -9.93 -12.44 -2.68
N VAL A 310 -8.78 -12.36 -3.32
CA VAL A 310 -7.48 -12.59 -2.66
C VAL A 310 -7.21 -11.50 -1.61
N ARG A 311 -7.52 -10.24 -1.91
CA ARG A 311 -7.45 -9.13 -0.93
C ARG A 311 -8.26 -9.41 0.33
N THR A 312 -9.50 -9.83 0.17
CA THR A 312 -10.38 -10.21 1.29
C THR A 312 -9.84 -11.43 2.03
N GLY A 313 -9.32 -12.43 1.31
CA GLY A 313 -8.73 -13.63 1.90
C GLY A 313 -7.56 -13.31 2.84
N TRP A 314 -6.63 -12.44 2.42
CA TRP A 314 -5.52 -12.01 3.28
C TRP A 314 -5.98 -11.24 4.50
N GLN A 315 -6.95 -10.33 4.34
CA GLN A 315 -7.51 -9.58 5.47
C GLN A 315 -8.11 -10.51 6.51
N TRP A 316 -8.92 -11.48 6.09
CA TRP A 316 -9.55 -12.44 7.01
C TRP A 316 -8.53 -13.36 7.66
N LEU A 317 -7.58 -13.88 6.90
CA LEU A 317 -6.51 -14.71 7.47
C LEU A 317 -5.77 -13.97 8.58
N TRP A 318 -5.46 -12.69 8.37
CA TRP A 318 -4.76 -11.90 9.37
C TRP A 318 -5.63 -11.57 10.58
N GLU A 319 -6.91 -11.27 10.39
CA GLU A 319 -7.88 -11.11 11.48
C GLU A 319 -7.98 -12.37 12.33
N ASP A 320 -8.11 -13.53 11.67
CA ASP A 320 -8.13 -14.83 12.34
C ASP A 320 -6.83 -15.08 13.10
N MET A 321 -5.68 -14.72 12.52
CA MET A 321 -4.40 -14.81 13.24
C MET A 321 -4.31 -13.88 14.44
N GLN A 322 -4.91 -12.70 14.45
CA GLN A 322 -4.89 -11.87 15.66
C GLN A 322 -5.84 -12.40 16.75
N ASN A 323 -6.84 -13.19 16.40
CA ASN A 323 -7.90 -13.62 17.32
C ASN A 323 -7.81 -15.09 17.76
N ILE A 324 -7.24 -15.98 16.94
CA ILE A 324 -7.21 -17.42 17.15
C ILE A 324 -5.83 -17.84 17.70
N PRO A 325 -5.76 -18.63 18.80
CA PRO A 325 -4.49 -19.14 19.33
C PRO A 325 -3.65 -19.89 18.31
N ASP A 326 -2.31 -19.74 18.40
CA ASP A 326 -1.33 -20.36 17.48
C ASP A 326 -1.53 -21.87 17.30
N GLU A 327 -1.92 -22.58 18.38
CA GLU A 327 -2.10 -24.04 18.43
C GLU A 327 -3.19 -24.55 17.48
N LEU A 328 -4.17 -23.70 17.15
CA LEU A 328 -5.30 -24.05 16.28
C LEU A 328 -5.04 -23.70 14.80
N ARG A 329 -3.87 -23.16 14.46
CA ARG A 329 -3.55 -22.70 13.10
C ARG A 329 -2.92 -23.82 12.26
N ILE A 330 -3.52 -24.13 11.11
CA ILE A 330 -3.00 -25.10 10.14
C ILE A 330 -1.92 -24.44 9.27
N ARG A 331 -0.72 -25.01 9.15
CA ARG A 331 0.41 -24.45 8.35
C ARG A 331 0.46 -25.05 6.94
N LYS A 332 1.23 -24.45 6.01
CA LYS A 332 1.37 -25.02 4.66
C LYS A 332 2.18 -26.32 4.73
N SER A 333 3.30 -26.31 5.44
CA SER A 333 4.13 -27.51 5.66
C SER A 333 3.33 -28.69 6.22
N LYS A 334 2.45 -28.44 7.20
CA LYS A 334 1.56 -29.48 7.76
C LYS A 334 0.54 -30.04 6.75
N ARG A 335 0.08 -29.23 5.79
CA ARG A 335 -0.86 -29.69 4.75
C ARG A 335 -0.19 -30.58 3.72
N GLU A 336 1.09 -30.34 3.44
CA GLU A 336 1.89 -31.16 2.51
C GLU A 336 2.32 -32.50 3.14
N GLU A 337 2.36 -32.60 4.47
CA GLU A 337 2.63 -33.84 5.20
C GLU A 337 1.38 -34.74 5.38
N GLU A 338 0.18 -34.15 5.35
CA GLU A 338 -1.10 -34.85 5.59
C GLU A 338 -1.87 -35.21 4.29
N GLY A 339 -1.41 -34.75 3.12
CA GLY A 339 -1.98 -35.05 1.80
C GLY A 339 -1.08 -35.94 0.97
#